data_AF-A0A316V2R5-F1
#
_entry.id   AF-A0A316V2R5-F1
#
_cell.length_a   1.000
_cell.length_b   1.000
_cell.length_c   1.000
_cell.angle_alpha   90.00
_cell.angle_beta   90.00
_cell.angle_gamma   90.00
#
_symmetry.space_group_name_H-M   'P 1'
#
loop_
_entity.id
_entity.type
_entity.pdbx_description
1 polymer ?
#
loop_
_entity_poly.entity_id
_entity_poly.type
_entity_poly.pdbx_seq_one_letter_code
_entity_poly.pdbx_strand_id
1 'polypeptide(L)'
;MYDRFYGHREISELSESVISALFASVSSSQTRPTPRLAEFIAYALHRTRLPDEITFQALFLLRRLKSRFPAARGSSGHRLFISALMLASKSSCDDTYSNKSWTIVSQGLFSLREVNQMERELFGYLGYKVNVEYEELEAFTSLLQAGQQVYIPDVHPAYQH
;
A
#
# COMPACT_ATOMS: atom_id res chain seq x y z
N MET A 1 12.56 21.62 9.52
CA MET A 1 11.32 21.34 8.76
C MET A 1 11.03 19.86 8.92
N TYR A 2 9.86 19.47 9.43
CA TYR A 2 9.54 18.06 9.68
C TYR A 2 9.25 17.36 8.34
N ASP A 3 9.99 16.30 8.00
CA ASP A 3 9.68 15.51 6.81
C ASP A 3 8.41 14.71 7.03
N ARG A 4 7.33 15.09 6.34
CA ARG A 4 6.02 14.44 6.43
C ARG A 4 6.02 13.00 5.91
N PHE A 5 7.05 12.63 5.15
CA PHE A 5 7.19 11.29 4.59
C PHE A 5 8.16 10.41 5.38
N TYR A 6 8.80 10.92 6.43
CA TYR A 6 9.68 10.12 7.29
C TYR A 6 10.79 9.37 6.52
N GLY A 7 11.25 9.90 5.38
CA GLY A 7 12.18 9.24 4.47
C GLY A 7 11.57 8.25 3.46
N HIS A 8 10.25 8.00 3.50
CA HIS A 8 9.55 7.01 2.66
C HIS A 8 8.75 7.62 1.49
N ARG A 9 9.15 8.78 0.97
CA ARG A 9 8.37 9.51 -0.05
C ARG A 9 8.07 8.68 -1.28
N GLU A 10 9.11 8.14 -1.91
CA GLU A 10 9.02 7.46 -3.21
C GLU A 10 8.10 6.24 -3.14
N ILE A 11 8.34 5.34 -2.18
CA ILE A 11 7.53 4.13 -2.01
C ILE A 11 6.08 4.45 -1.61
N SER A 12 5.87 5.53 -0.86
CA SER A 12 4.52 5.91 -0.42
C SER A 12 3.68 6.52 -1.54
N GLU A 13 4.29 7.36 -2.38
CA GLU A 13 3.63 7.93 -3.55
C GLU A 13 3.41 6.88 -4.64
N LEU A 14 4.36 5.96 -4.84
CA LEU A 14 4.16 4.78 -5.67
C LEU A 14 2.96 3.96 -5.19
N SER A 15 2.90 3.67 -3.89
CA SER A 15 1.80 2.89 -3.30
C SER A 15 0.45 3.59 -3.48
N GLU A 16 0.37 4.91 -3.27
CA GLU A 16 -0.83 5.72 -3.54
C GLU A 16 -1.25 5.63 -5.01
N SER A 17 -0.29 5.75 -5.94
CA SER A 17 -0.54 5.64 -7.38
C SER A 17 -1.10 4.27 -7.77
N VAL A 18 -0.48 3.19 -7.29
CA VAL A 18 -0.92 1.81 -7.54
C VAL A 18 -2.33 1.57 -7.01
N ILE A 19 -2.62 1.99 -5.77
CA ILE A 19 -3.95 1.84 -5.19
C ILE A 19 -5.00 2.62 -5.99
N SER A 20 -4.65 3.84 -6.41
CA SER A 20 -5.53 4.69 -7.22
C SER A 20 -5.81 4.08 -8.60
N ALA A 21 -4.79 3.50 -9.24
CA ALA A 21 -4.93 2.81 -10.52
C ALA A 21 -5.77 1.53 -10.40
N LEU A 22 -5.62 0.76 -9.33
CA LEU A 22 -6.37 -0.49 -9.12
C LEU A 22 -7.84 -0.25 -8.73
N PHE A 23 -8.13 0.79 -7.95
CA PHE A 23 -9.46 0.98 -7.34
C PHE A 23 -10.11 2.32 -7.68
N ALA A 24 -9.76 2.91 -8.83
CA ALA A 24 -10.25 4.22 -9.31
C ALA A 24 -11.72 4.49 -8.95
N SER A 25 -11.96 5.68 -8.37
CA SER A 25 -13.18 6.11 -7.67
C SER A 25 -13.37 5.52 -6.28
N VAL A 26 -12.53 5.97 -5.35
CA VAL A 26 -12.79 5.84 -3.92
C VAL A 26 -13.22 7.19 -3.37
N SER A 27 -14.50 7.50 -3.48
CA SER A 27 -15.08 8.67 -2.81
C SER A 27 -15.12 8.38 -1.31
N SER A 28 -14.27 9.04 -0.53
CA SER A 28 -14.30 8.93 0.92
C SER A 28 -15.56 9.60 1.46
N SER A 29 -16.60 8.82 1.76
CA SER A 29 -17.72 9.26 2.59
C SER A 29 -17.30 9.29 4.07
N GLN A 30 -16.16 9.91 4.39
CA GLN A 30 -15.67 10.03 5.76
C GLN A 30 -15.77 11.49 6.20
N THR A 31 -16.44 11.69 7.33
CA THR A 31 -16.70 13.00 7.94
C THR A 31 -15.52 13.54 8.76
N ARG A 32 -14.45 12.74 8.91
CA ARG A 32 -13.23 13.13 9.63
C ARG A 32 -12.15 13.57 8.64
N PRO A 33 -11.36 14.60 8.96
CA PRO A 33 -10.20 14.94 8.15
C PRO A 33 -9.21 13.77 8.18
N THR A 34 -9.01 13.14 7.03
CA THR A 34 -8.05 12.05 6.85
C THR A 34 -6.77 12.59 6.20
N PRO A 35 -5.59 12.12 6.61
CA PRO A 35 -4.33 12.48 5.94
C PRO A 35 -4.34 12.03 4.47
N ARG A 36 -3.53 12.66 3.62
CA ARG A 36 -3.28 12.16 2.26
C ARG A 36 -2.83 10.70 2.33
N LEU A 37 -3.25 9.87 1.37
CA LEU A 37 -2.94 8.45 1.39
C LEU A 37 -1.43 8.19 1.43
N ALA A 38 -0.63 8.90 0.63
CA ALA A 38 0.82 8.77 0.64
C ALA A 38 1.45 9.17 1.99
N GLU A 39 0.99 10.24 2.63
CA GLU A 39 1.49 10.63 3.98
C GLU A 39 1.12 9.59 5.04
N PHE A 40 -0.07 9.01 4.93
CA PHE A 40 -0.52 7.92 5.79
C PHE A 40 0.30 6.65 5.61
N ILE A 41 0.60 6.29 4.37
CA ILE A 41 1.46 5.15 4.03
C ILE A 41 2.85 5.38 4.60
N ALA A 42 3.43 6.55 4.38
CA ALA A 42 4.75 6.91 4.90
C ALA A 42 4.85 6.78 6.42
N TYR A 43 3.82 7.26 7.14
CA TYR A 43 3.73 7.06 8.58
C TYR A 43 3.65 5.57 8.95
N ALA A 44 2.85 4.77 8.25
CA ALA A 44 2.73 3.34 8.54
C ALA A 44 4.06 2.62 8.38
N LEU A 45 4.80 2.90 7.30
CA LEU A 45 6.14 2.35 7.04
C LEU A 45 7.14 2.78 8.12
N HIS A 46 7.14 4.06 8.50
CA HIS A 46 7.98 4.57 9.58
C HIS A 46 7.70 3.86 10.91
N ARG A 47 6.43 3.60 11.22
CA ARG A 47 6.00 2.95 12.47
C ARG A 47 6.32 1.47 12.54
N THR A 48 6.21 0.76 11.42
CA THR A 48 6.41 -0.70 11.39
C THR A 48 7.87 -1.08 11.15
N ARG A 49 8.65 -0.22 10.48
CA ARG A 49 10.05 -0.49 10.08
C ARG A 49 10.19 -1.81 9.32
N LEU A 50 9.16 -2.17 8.56
CA LEU A 50 9.17 -3.35 7.71
C LEU A 50 10.07 -3.08 6.49
N PRO A 51 10.73 -4.12 5.95
CA PRO A 51 11.43 -4.02 4.67
C PRO A 51 10.49 -3.62 3.53
N ASP A 52 11.03 -2.97 2.51
CA ASP A 52 10.26 -2.50 1.35
C ASP A 52 9.59 -3.67 0.61
N GLU A 53 10.20 -4.86 0.63
CA GLU A 53 9.64 -6.10 0.08
C GLU A 53 8.25 -6.42 0.65
N ILE A 54 8.03 -6.17 1.94
CA ILE A 54 6.72 -6.40 2.59
C ILE A 54 5.68 -5.40 2.08
N THR A 55 6.12 -4.18 1.74
CA THR A 55 5.25 -3.17 1.13
C THR A 55 4.87 -3.57 -0.30
N PHE A 56 5.82 -4.05 -1.10
CA PHE A 56 5.53 -4.57 -2.43
C PHE A 56 4.60 -5.79 -2.38
N GLN A 57 4.79 -6.68 -1.41
CA GLN A 57 3.89 -7.81 -1.18
C GLN A 57 2.48 -7.35 -0.84
N ALA A 58 2.32 -6.32 0.00
CA ALA A 58 1.01 -5.73 0.29
C ALA A 58 0.33 -5.20 -0.98
N LEU A 59 1.05 -4.47 -1.83
CA LEU A 59 0.54 -3.99 -3.12
C LEU A 59 0.16 -5.15 -4.06
N PHE A 60 0.96 -6.22 -4.06
CA PHE A 60 0.66 -7.43 -4.82
C PHE A 60 -0.64 -8.09 -4.35
N LEU A 61 -0.87 -8.18 -3.04
CA LEU A 61 -2.13 -8.71 -2.49
C LEU A 61 -3.33 -7.87 -2.94
N LEU A 62 -3.19 -6.55 -3.01
CA LEU A 62 -4.24 -5.67 -3.54
C LEU A 62 -4.49 -5.88 -5.03
N ARG A 63 -3.44 -6.09 -5.84
CA ARG A 63 -3.57 -6.50 -7.24
C ARG A 63 -4.31 -7.84 -7.36
N ARG A 64 -3.96 -8.83 -6.54
CA ARG A 64 -4.61 -10.15 -6.50
C ARG A 64 -6.10 -10.03 -6.13
N LEU A 65 -6.43 -9.17 -5.15
CA LEU A 65 -7.80 -8.83 -4.79
C LEU A 65 -8.55 -8.23 -5.99
N LYS A 66 -7.96 -7.25 -6.67
CA LYS A 66 -8.59 -6.59 -7.83
C LYS A 66 -8.80 -7.55 -8.99
N SER A 67 -7.85 -8.44 -9.26
CA SER A 67 -7.98 -9.47 -10.30
C SER A 67 -9.12 -10.43 -10.00
N ARG A 68 -9.32 -10.81 -8.73
CA ARG A 68 -10.42 -11.69 -8.33
C ARG A 68 -11.78 -11.00 -8.33
N PHE A 69 -11.81 -9.71 -7.99
CA PHE A 69 -13.01 -8.90 -7.94
C PHE A 69 -12.86 -7.61 -8.76
N PRO A 70 -12.94 -7.66 -10.10
CA PRO A 70 -12.73 -6.48 -10.95
C PRO A 70 -13.71 -5.34 -10.65
N ALA A 71 -14.94 -5.68 -10.22
CA ALA A 71 -15.97 -4.73 -9.84
C ALA A 71 -15.86 -4.21 -8.40
N ALA A 72 -14.88 -4.66 -7.61
CA ALA A 72 -14.69 -4.18 -6.24
C ALA A 72 -14.50 -2.66 -6.21
N ARG A 73 -15.39 -2.00 -5.49
CA ARG A 73 -15.45 -0.55 -5.23
C ARG A 73 -15.89 -0.34 -3.78
N GLY A 74 -15.65 0.85 -3.23
CA GLY A 74 -16.26 1.25 -1.95
C GLY A 74 -15.41 1.08 -0.68
N SER A 75 -14.09 0.91 -0.79
CA SER A 75 -13.18 0.90 0.37
C SER A 75 -12.12 1.98 0.22
N SER A 76 -11.91 2.81 1.25
CA SER A 76 -10.86 3.86 1.29
C SER A 76 -9.48 3.27 1.02
N GLY A 77 -8.62 4.00 0.28
CA GLY A 77 -7.23 3.59 0.06
C GLY A 77 -6.47 3.31 1.36
N HIS A 78 -6.73 4.06 2.43
CA HIS A 78 -6.17 3.83 3.77
C HIS A 78 -6.52 2.46 4.34
N ARG A 79 -7.79 2.05 4.20
CA ARG A 79 -8.30 0.73 4.61
C ARG A 79 -7.64 -0.37 3.79
N LEU A 80 -7.61 -0.21 2.47
CA LEU A 80 -6.98 -1.19 1.58
C LEU A 80 -5.50 -1.40 1.93
N PHE A 81 -4.75 -0.31 2.07
CA PHE A 81 -3.32 -0.39 2.36
C PHE A 81 -3.02 -1.04 3.71
N ILE A 82 -3.64 -0.58 4.81
CA ILE A 82 -3.36 -1.15 6.14
C ILE A 82 -3.75 -2.63 6.22
N SER A 83 -4.91 -3.02 5.66
CA SER A 83 -5.31 -4.42 5.64
C SER A 83 -4.27 -5.29 4.92
N ALA A 84 -3.79 -4.82 3.76
CA ALA A 84 -2.83 -5.57 2.96
C ALA A 84 -1.44 -5.62 3.61
N LEU A 85 -0.96 -4.50 4.15
CA LEU A 85 0.34 -4.43 4.85
C LEU A 85 0.34 -5.32 6.10
N MET A 86 -0.77 -5.35 6.83
CA MET A 86 -0.95 -6.24 7.98
C MET A 86 -0.88 -7.72 7.60
N LEU A 87 -1.57 -8.12 6.52
CA LEU A 87 -1.52 -9.51 6.08
C LEU A 87 -0.13 -9.89 5.54
N ALA A 88 0.50 -9.04 4.75
CA ALA A 88 1.85 -9.28 4.23
C ALA A 88 2.87 -9.45 5.37
N SER A 89 2.86 -8.54 6.35
CA SER A 89 3.71 -8.65 7.54
C SER A 89 3.47 -9.94 8.31
N LYS A 90 2.20 -10.35 8.48
CA LYS A 90 1.86 -11.58 9.20
C LYS A 90 2.20 -12.87 8.45
N SER A 91 2.19 -12.85 7.13
CA SER A 91 2.55 -14.02 6.32
C SER A 91 4.05 -14.23 6.17
N SER A 92 4.85 -13.18 6.36
CA SER A 92 6.26 -13.19 5.96
C SER A 92 7.24 -12.81 7.07
N CYS A 93 6.79 -12.39 8.25
CA CYS A 93 7.65 -12.09 9.39
C CYS A 93 7.36 -13.03 10.57
N ASP A 94 8.41 -13.54 11.24
CA ASP A 94 8.28 -14.42 12.41
C ASP A 94 7.72 -13.68 13.64
N ASP A 95 8.13 -12.42 13.83
CA ASP A 95 7.60 -11.53 14.86
C ASP A 95 6.55 -10.58 14.28
N THR A 96 5.27 -10.85 14.55
CA THR A 96 4.17 -10.09 13.97
C THR A 96 3.55 -9.11 14.97
N TYR A 97 3.16 -7.94 14.45
CA TYR A 97 2.42 -6.95 15.23
C TYR A 97 1.01 -7.46 15.57
N SER A 98 0.62 -7.36 16.84
CA SER A 98 -0.76 -7.63 17.27
C SER A 98 -1.76 -6.68 16.59
N ASN A 99 -3.03 -7.08 16.47
CA ASN A 99 -4.08 -6.20 15.92
C ASN A 99 -4.25 -4.89 16.71
N LYS A 100 -3.94 -4.92 18.02
CA LYS A 100 -3.91 -3.70 18.83
C LYS A 100 -2.81 -2.74 18.35
N SER A 101 -1.64 -3.25 17.98
CA SER A 101 -0.55 -2.44 17.42
C SER A 101 -0.95 -1.80 16.08
N TRP A 102 -1.70 -2.52 15.23
CA TRP A 102 -2.19 -2.00 13.94
C TRP A 102 -3.18 -0.82 14.07
N THR A 103 -3.86 -0.68 15.22
CA THR A 103 -4.65 0.54 15.51
C THR A 103 -3.76 1.78 15.64
N ILE A 104 -2.51 1.61 16.12
CA ILE A 104 -1.54 2.71 16.27
C ILE A 104 -0.86 3.00 14.92
N VAL A 105 -0.54 1.95 14.15
CA VAL A 105 0.03 2.07 12.79
C VAL A 105 -0.93 2.80 11.85
N SER A 106 -2.24 2.59 12.02
CA SER A 106 -3.28 3.32 11.28
C SER A 106 -3.63 4.70 11.87
N GLN A 107 -2.80 5.27 12.75
CA GLN A 107 -3.03 6.58 13.39
C GLN A 107 -4.37 6.68 14.14
N GLY A 108 -4.89 5.56 14.64
CA GLY A 108 -6.22 5.51 15.28
C GLY A 108 -7.38 5.73 14.32
N LEU A 109 -7.15 5.69 13.00
CA LEU A 109 -8.20 5.82 11.98
C LEU A 109 -9.20 4.67 12.05
N PHE A 110 -8.75 3.48 12.47
CA PHE A 110 -9.57 2.29 12.63
C PHE A 110 -9.52 1.79 14.07
N SER A 111 -10.70 1.50 14.63
CA SER A 111 -10.81 0.82 15.91
C SER A 111 -10.27 -0.61 15.85
N LEU A 112 -9.95 -1.21 17.00
CA LEU A 112 -9.52 -2.62 17.06
C LEU A 112 -10.55 -3.57 16.40
N ARG A 113 -11.85 -3.29 16.61
CA ARG A 113 -12.93 -4.06 15.98
C ARG A 113 -12.88 -3.96 14.46
N GLU A 114 -12.64 -2.77 13.92
CA GLU A 114 -12.49 -2.56 12.48
C GLU A 114 -11.23 -3.22 11.94
N VAL A 115 -10.09 -3.13 12.63
CA VAL A 115 -8.85 -3.82 12.24
C VAL A 115 -9.06 -5.34 12.17
N ASN A 116 -9.71 -5.93 13.19
CA ASN A 116 -10.05 -7.35 13.19
C ASN A 116 -11.00 -7.72 12.03
N GLN A 117 -11.94 -6.84 11.69
CA GLN A 117 -12.87 -7.07 10.58
C GLN A 117 -12.13 -7.00 9.23
N MET A 118 -11.33 -5.96 9.05
CA MET A 118 -10.49 -5.70 7.88
C MET A 118 -9.57 -6.87 7.56
N GLU A 119 -8.89 -7.42 8.58
CA GLU A 119 -8.04 -8.60 8.44
C GLU A 119 -8.84 -9.79 7.91
N ARG A 120 -9.92 -10.15 8.60
CA ARG A 120 -10.73 -11.34 8.27
C ARG A 120 -11.34 -11.24 6.88
N GLU A 121 -11.87 -10.06 6.53
CA GLU A 121 -12.46 -9.81 5.22
C GLU A 121 -11.44 -9.93 4.10
N LEU A 122 -10.31 -9.22 4.20
CA LEU A 122 -9.29 -9.27 3.15
C LEU A 122 -8.71 -10.69 3.01
N PHE A 123 -8.43 -11.37 4.13
CA PHE A 123 -7.93 -12.73 4.12
C PHE A 123 -8.90 -13.71 3.44
N GLY A 124 -10.20 -13.59 3.75
CA GLY A 124 -11.27 -14.35 3.11
C GLY A 124 -11.41 -14.02 1.61
N TYR A 125 -11.36 -12.75 1.23
CA TYR A 125 -11.43 -12.33 -0.18
C TYR A 125 -10.22 -12.82 -0.99
N LEU A 126 -9.04 -12.89 -0.39
CA LEU A 126 -7.86 -13.51 -1.02
C LEU A 126 -7.95 -15.04 -1.09
N GLY A 127 -8.98 -15.65 -0.49
CA GLY A 127 -9.14 -17.11 -0.44
C GLY A 127 -7.98 -17.76 0.29
N TYR A 128 -7.48 -17.09 1.34
CA TYR A 128 -6.36 -17.55 2.15
C TYR A 128 -5.00 -17.61 1.43
N LYS A 129 -4.92 -17.14 0.17
CA LYS A 129 -3.69 -17.07 -0.62
C LYS A 129 -2.96 -15.75 -0.38
N VAL A 130 -2.28 -15.64 0.76
CA VAL A 130 -1.47 -14.48 1.15
C VAL A 130 0.02 -14.65 0.87
N ASN A 131 0.48 -15.88 0.69
CA ASN A 131 1.85 -16.14 0.25
C ASN A 131 2.01 -15.69 -1.21
N VAL A 132 3.15 -15.08 -1.48
CA VAL A 132 3.56 -14.62 -2.81
C VAL A 132 4.91 -15.24 -3.07
N GLU A 133 5.05 -15.95 -4.18
CA GLU A 133 6.32 -16.55 -4.57
C GLU A 133 7.33 -15.45 -4.92
N TYR A 134 8.61 -15.71 -4.67
CA TYR A 134 9.67 -14.71 -4.85
C TYR A 134 9.69 -14.17 -6.28
N GLU A 135 9.57 -15.04 -7.28
CA GLU A 135 9.61 -14.69 -8.70
C GLU A 135 8.41 -13.84 -9.11
N GLU A 136 7.22 -14.11 -8.55
CA GLU A 136 6.02 -13.30 -8.80
C GLU A 136 6.18 -11.88 -8.23
N LEU A 137 6.77 -11.79 -7.02
CA LEU A 137 7.00 -10.53 -6.34
C LEU A 137 8.09 -9.71 -7.03
N GLU A 138 9.18 -10.34 -7.45
CA GLU A 138 10.29 -9.71 -8.16
C GLU A 138 9.85 -9.15 -9.52
N ALA A 139 9.09 -9.94 -10.30
CA ALA A 139 8.55 -9.49 -11.58
C ALA A 139 7.58 -8.31 -11.40
N PHE A 140 6.73 -8.35 -10.36
CA PHE A 140 5.81 -7.25 -10.05
C PHE A 140 6.55 -5.98 -9.62
N THR A 141 7.56 -6.11 -8.74
CA THR A 141 8.36 -4.99 -8.25
C THR A 141 9.11 -4.31 -9.37
N SER A 142 9.74 -5.11 -10.25
CA SER A 142 10.44 -4.62 -11.44
C SER A 142 9.50 -3.82 -12.36
N LEU A 143 8.26 -4.28 -12.56
CA LEU A 143 7.28 -3.57 -13.36
C LEU A 143 6.86 -2.23 -12.75
N LEU A 144 6.70 -2.16 -11.42
CA LEU A 144 6.36 -0.91 -10.74
C LEU A 144 7.49 0.11 -10.82
N GLN A 145 8.73 -0.33 -10.64
CA GLN A 145 9.91 0.52 -10.73
C GLN A 145 10.14 1.01 -12.17
N ALA A 146 9.98 0.14 -13.17
CA ALA A 146 10.04 0.53 -14.58
C ALA A 146 8.92 1.52 -14.95
N GLY A 147 7.73 1.36 -14.37
CA GLY A 147 6.61 2.30 -14.53
C GLY A 147 6.85 3.69 -13.94
N GLN A 148 7.71 3.82 -12.92
CA GLN A 148 8.18 5.12 -12.42
C GLN A 148 9.24 5.78 -13.32
N GLN A 149 9.92 4.99 -14.16
CA GLN A 149 11.02 5.46 -14.99
C GLN A 149 10.57 6.16 -16.30
N VAL A 150 9.26 6.23 -16.56
CA VAL A 150 8.69 7.03 -17.66
C VAL A 150 8.58 8.50 -17.23
N TYR A 151 9.73 9.13 -17.00
CA TYR A 151 9.92 10.57 -17.11
C TYR A 151 11.07 10.79 -18.10
N ILE A 152 10.73 11.13 -19.35
CA ILE A 152 11.65 11.68 -20.35
C ILE A 152 11.05 13.02 -20.79
N PRO A 153 11.56 14.13 -20.25
CA PRO A 153 12.09 15.23 -21.06
C PRO A 153 13.43 15.74 -20.47
N ASP A 154 14.46 16.08 -21.23
CA ASP A 154 14.46 16.69 -22.56
C ASP A 154 15.45 16.05 -23.54
N VAL A 155 14.97 15.93 -24.78
CA VAL A 155 15.81 15.84 -25.97
C VAL A 155 15.91 17.23 -26.59
N HIS A 156 17.13 17.78 -26.57
CA HIS A 156 17.76 18.72 -27.53
C HIS A 156 17.41 20.24 -27.49
N PRO A 157 18.29 21.14 -28.02
CA PRO A 157 19.32 20.92 -29.06
C PRO A 157 20.76 21.31 -28.62
N ALA A 158 21.81 20.61 -29.05
CA ALA A 158 22.64 21.02 -30.18
C ALA A 158 22.60 22.53 -30.53
N TYR A 159 23.79 23.13 -30.63
CA TYR A 159 24.10 24.49 -31.09
C TYR A 159 23.98 25.63 -30.07
N GLN A 160 25.12 26.02 -29.50
CA GLN A 160 25.53 27.43 -29.52
C GLN A 160 27.01 27.51 -29.95
N HIS A 161 27.22 28.48 -30.85
CA HIS A 161 28.37 28.85 -31.68
C HIS A 161 29.79 28.72 -31.09
#